data_AF-A0A0C2V6Q8-F1
#
_entry.id   AF-A0A0C2V6Q8-F1
#
_cell.length_a   1.000
_cell.length_b   1.000
_cell.length_c   1.000
_cell.angle_alpha   90.00
_cell.angle_beta   90.00
_cell.angle_gamma   90.00
#
_symmetry.space_group_name_H-M   'P 1'
#
loop_
_entity.id
_entity.type
_entity.pdbx_description
1 polymer ?
#
loop_
_entity_poly.entity_id
_entity_poly.type
_entity_poly.pdbx_seq_one_letter_code
_entity_poly.pdbx_strand_id
1 'polypeptide(L)'
;MSRQISIHTAYDGTITFKDAINGKAIGYAGWAGFIASIIHTQGWRAYGSPSQEGGYFIALQHPHIPEDLPIDPGFHGWHRLQLDDLLDFAGDDGLVI
;
A
#
# COMPACT_ATOMS: atom_id res chain seq x y z
N MET A 1 10.16 13.26 -17.00
CA MET A 1 9.42 12.18 -17.69
C MET A 1 8.49 11.57 -16.67
N SER A 2 7.18 11.71 -16.83
CA SER A 2 6.20 11.05 -15.95
C SER A 2 6.33 9.54 -16.16
N ARG A 3 6.68 8.79 -15.11
CA ARG A 3 6.74 7.32 -15.19
C ARG A 3 5.32 6.81 -15.46
N GLN A 4 5.17 5.99 -16.49
CA GLN A 4 3.89 5.38 -16.81
C GLN A 4 3.67 4.21 -15.82
N ILE A 5 2.55 4.25 -15.09
CA ILE A 5 2.18 3.26 -14.09
C ILE A 5 1.03 2.43 -14.63
N SER A 6 1.13 1.11 -14.56
CA SER A 6 0.04 0.18 -14.84
C SER A 6 -0.61 -0.27 -13.53
N ILE A 7 -1.94 -0.24 -13.48
CA ILE A 7 -2.72 -0.57 -12.28
C ILE A 7 -3.50 -1.86 -12.54
N HIS A 8 -3.44 -2.79 -11.59
CA HIS A 8 -4.23 -4.01 -11.62
C HIS A 8 -4.97 -4.16 -10.29
N THR A 9 -6.28 -4.37 -10.35
CA THR A 9 -7.12 -4.64 -9.16
C THR A 9 -7.53 -6.11 -9.19
N ALA A 10 -7.21 -6.83 -8.12
CA ALA A 10 -7.61 -8.22 -7.93
C ALA A 10 -9.07 -8.32 -7.46
N TYR A 11 -9.63 -9.53 -7.50
CA TYR A 11 -11.04 -9.77 -7.14
C TYR A 11 -11.35 -9.43 -5.68
N ASP A 12 -10.37 -9.56 -4.78
CA ASP A 12 -10.46 -9.21 -3.37
C ASP A 12 -10.34 -7.70 -3.10
N GLY A 13 -10.18 -6.89 -4.15
CA GLY A 13 -10.03 -5.45 -4.06
C GLY A 13 -8.59 -4.97 -3.90
N THR A 14 -7.61 -5.84 -3.68
CA THR A 14 -6.20 -5.42 -3.61
C THR A 14 -5.73 -4.83 -4.94
N ILE A 15 -4.88 -3.82 -4.88
CA ILE A 15 -4.36 -3.10 -6.04
C ILE A 15 -2.86 -3.32 -6.14
N THR A 16 -2.37 -3.64 -7.32
CA THR A 16 -0.94 -3.67 -7.64
C THR A 16 -0.59 -2.53 -8.60
N PHE A 17 0.37 -1.71 -8.20
CA PHE A 17 1.02 -0.71 -9.04
C PHE A 17 2.26 -1.32 -9.66
N LYS A 18 2.33 -1.31 -11.00
CA LYS A 18 3.47 -1.83 -11.76
C LYS A 18 4.11 -0.72 -12.56
N ASP A 19 5.43 -0.77 -12.65
CA ASP A 19 6.16 0.01 -13.64
C ASP A 19 5.76 -0.48 -15.05
N ALA A 20 5.28 0.42 -15.91
CA ALA A 20 4.76 0.03 -17.22
C ALA A 20 5.85 -0.42 -18.21
N ILE A 21 7.13 -0.14 -17.92
CA ILE A 21 8.25 -0.47 -18.81
C ILE A 21 8.71 -1.91 -18.57
N ASN A 22 8.87 -2.30 -17.31
CA ASN A 22 9.40 -3.63 -16.95
C ASN A 22 8.37 -4.56 -16.29
N GLY A 23 7.15 -4.09 -16.02
CA GLY A 23 6.06 -4.88 -15.42
C GLY A 23 6.27 -5.23 -13.95
N LYS A 24 7.32 -4.71 -13.30
CA LYS A 24 7.63 -5.00 -11.90
C LYS A 24 6.68 -4.24 -10.97
N ALA A 25 6.24 -4.92 -9.91
CA ALA A 25 5.49 -4.27 -8.85
C ALA A 25 6.35 -3.20 -8.16
N ILE A 26 5.81 -1.98 -8.08
CA ILE A 26 6.39 -0.84 -7.37
C ILE A 26 5.59 -0.49 -6.11
N GLY A 27 4.34 -0.94 -6.05
CA GLY A 27 3.44 -0.70 -4.93
C GLY A 27 2.29 -1.69 -4.87
N TYR A 28 1.76 -1.87 -3.66
CA TYR A 28 0.53 -2.60 -3.40
C TYR A 28 -0.38 -1.75 -2.54
N ALA A 29 -1.68 -1.77 -2.79
CA ALA A 29 -2.68 -1.21 -1.88
C ALA A 29 -3.70 -2.28 -1.47
N GLY A 30 -4.15 -2.25 -0.21
CA GLY A 30 -5.11 -3.21 0.31
C GLY A 30 -5.40 -2.99 1.79
N TRP A 31 -6.03 -3.97 2.43
CA TRP A 31 -6.26 -3.94 3.87
C TRP A 31 -4.96 -4.07 4.69
N ALA A 32 -5.01 -3.69 5.97
CA ALA A 32 -3.84 -3.56 6.82
C ALA A 32 -3.00 -4.85 6.90
N GLY A 33 -3.63 -6.01 7.13
CA GLY A 33 -2.94 -7.30 7.21
C GLY A 33 -2.20 -7.70 5.93
N PHE A 34 -2.75 -7.39 4.75
CA PHE A 34 -2.07 -7.62 3.47
C PHE A 34 -0.84 -6.71 3.33
N ILE A 35 -0.96 -5.43 3.66
CA ILE A 35 0.18 -4.52 3.59
C ILE A 35 1.26 -4.86 4.64
N ALA A 36 0.85 -5.32 5.82
CA ALA A 36 1.74 -5.80 6.86
C ALA A 36 2.59 -6.98 6.36
N SER A 37 1.97 -7.95 5.66
CA SER A 37 2.70 -9.09 5.09
C SER A 37 3.72 -8.66 4.03
N ILE A 38 3.37 -7.68 3.19
CA ILE A 38 4.29 -7.12 2.17
C ILE A 38 5.48 -6.43 2.82
N ILE A 39 5.27 -5.53 3.78
CA ILE A 39 6.40 -4.81 4.38
C ILE A 39 7.27 -5.73 5.25
N HIS A 40 6.68 -6.73 5.90
CA HIS A 40 7.41 -7.73 6.69
C HIS A 40 8.29 -8.62 5.82
N THR A 41 7.76 -9.10 4.69
CA THR A 41 8.49 -10.03 3.81
C THR A 41 9.44 -9.33 2.83
N GLN A 42 9.10 -8.13 2.37
CA GLN A 42 9.85 -7.44 1.31
C GLN A 42 10.64 -6.21 1.78
N GLY A 43 10.43 -5.76 3.03
CA GLY A 43 11.09 -4.55 3.57
C GLY A 43 10.63 -3.25 2.91
N TRP A 44 9.40 -3.24 2.40
CA TRP A 44 8.81 -2.06 1.75
C TRP A 44 8.33 -1.04 2.78
N ARG A 45 7.99 0.17 2.32
CA ARG A 45 7.50 1.24 3.19
C ARG A 45 5.97 1.25 3.18
N ALA A 46 5.35 1.26 4.34
CA ALA A 46 3.91 1.39 4.48
C ALA A 46 3.46 2.84 4.61
N TYR A 47 2.29 3.12 4.04
CA TYR A 47 1.58 4.37 4.12
C TYR A 47 0.09 4.12 4.34
N GLY A 48 -0.57 5.03 5.04
CA GLY A 48 -2.02 5.03 5.21
C GLY A 48 -2.55 6.44 5.44
N SER A 49 -3.86 6.62 5.38
CA SER A 49 -4.52 7.90 5.63
C SER A 49 -5.47 7.80 6.82
N PRO A 50 -5.32 8.66 7.85
CA PRO A 50 -6.21 8.70 9.00
C PRO A 50 -7.68 8.96 8.65
N SER A 51 -7.95 9.61 7.52
CA SER A 51 -9.32 9.87 7.05
C SER A 51 -9.98 8.72 6.31
N GLN A 52 -9.24 7.67 5.93
CA GLN A 52 -9.87 6.55 5.26
C GLN A 52 -10.50 5.61 6.29
N GLU A 53 -11.80 5.76 6.54
CA GLU A 53 -12.57 4.84 7.36
C GLU A 53 -12.51 3.41 6.76
N GLY A 54 -11.87 2.47 7.46
CA GLY A 54 -11.67 1.09 7.00
C GLY A 54 -10.73 0.93 5.77
N GLY A 55 -9.87 1.92 5.52
CA GLY A 55 -9.21 2.23 4.24
C GLY A 55 -8.23 1.25 3.57
N TYR A 56 -7.71 1.74 2.44
CA TYR A 56 -6.60 1.15 1.67
C TYR A 56 -5.26 1.67 2.21
N PHE A 57 -4.49 0.77 2.80
CA PHE A 57 -3.09 0.97 3.13
C PHE A 57 -2.25 0.72 1.88
N ILE A 58 -1.06 1.32 1.79
CA ILE A 58 -0.16 1.17 0.64
C ILE A 58 1.23 0.71 1.11
N ALA A 59 1.76 -0.36 0.53
CA ALA A 59 3.18 -0.69 0.58
C ALA A 59 3.88 -0.20 -0.69
N LEU A 60 5.00 0.49 -0.57
CA LEU A 60 5.80 0.97 -1.72
C LEU A 60 7.27 0.57 -1.62
N GLN A 61 7.81 0.21 -2.77
CA GLN A 61 9.25 -0.01 -2.92
C GLN A 61 9.99 1.33 -2.89
N HIS A 62 11.12 1.45 -2.17
CA HIS A 62 11.98 2.62 -2.28
C HIS A 62 12.54 2.75 -3.73
N PRO A 63 12.58 3.96 -4.34
CA PRO A 63 12.30 5.29 -3.77
C PRO A 63 10.88 5.83 -3.99
N HIS A 64 9.90 4.99 -4.33
CA HIS A 64 8.54 5.44 -4.63
C HIS A 64 7.84 6.02 -3.39
N ILE A 65 7.03 7.06 -3.63
CA ILE A 65 6.19 7.73 -2.64
C ILE A 65 4.73 7.71 -3.10
N PRO A 66 3.76 7.69 -2.19
CA PRO A 66 2.36 7.48 -2.53
C PRO A 66 1.74 8.67 -3.28
N GLU A 67 2.33 9.86 -3.22
CA GLU A 67 1.92 11.04 -4.00
C GLU A 67 2.14 10.88 -5.51
N ASP A 68 3.01 9.95 -5.93
CA ASP A 68 3.23 9.61 -7.34
C ASP A 68 2.14 8.68 -7.90
N LEU A 69 1.29 8.12 -7.03
CA LEU A 69 0.24 7.17 -7.42
C LEU A 69 -1.09 7.89 -7.66
N PRO A 70 -1.90 7.40 -8.61
CA PRO A 70 -3.25 7.92 -8.84
C PRO A 70 -4.26 7.35 -7.82
N ILE A 71 -3.95 7.42 -6.52
CA ILE A 71 -4.87 7.13 -5.42
C ILE A 71 -5.05 8.39 -4.60
N ASP A 72 -6.30 8.72 -4.28
CA ASP A 72 -6.64 9.83 -3.40
C ASP A 72 -6.28 9.49 -1.92
N PRO A 73 -5.36 10.24 -1.28
CA PRO A 73 -5.08 10.09 0.14
C PRO A 73 -6.21 10.55 1.06
N GLY A 74 -7.28 11.15 0.54
CA GLY A 74 -8.26 11.86 1.34
C GLY A 74 -7.69 13.15 1.95
N PHE A 75 -8.47 13.77 2.84
CA PHE A 75 -8.16 15.11 3.36
C PHE A 75 -6.87 15.16 4.21
N HIS A 76 -6.54 14.09 4.93
CA HIS A 76 -5.39 14.08 5.83
C HIS A 76 -4.05 13.78 5.13
N GLY A 77 -4.06 13.37 3.86
CA GLY A 77 -2.82 13.00 3.18
C GLY A 77 -2.30 11.61 3.54
N TRP A 78 -1.14 11.25 2.98
CA TRP A 78 -0.45 10.00 3.29
C TRP A 78 0.46 10.16 4.51
N HIS A 79 0.33 9.25 5.46
CA HIS A 79 1.20 9.13 6.61
C HIS A 79 2.01 7.86 6.51
N ARG A 80 3.30 7.93 6.85
CA ARG A 80 4.14 6.75 6.96
C ARG A 80 3.73 5.94 8.18
N LEU A 81 3.58 4.64 7.98
CA LEU A 81 3.22 3.68 9.02
C LEU A 81 4.37 2.71 9.27
N GLN A 82 4.44 2.23 10.51
CA GLN A 82 5.27 1.12 10.95
C GLN A 82 4.46 -0.19 10.82
N LEU A 83 5.16 -1.32 11.00
CA LEU A 83 4.49 -2.62 11.05
C LEU A 83 3.48 -2.68 12.18
N ASP A 84 3.86 -2.24 13.38
CA ASP A 84 3.00 -2.27 14.56
C ASP A 84 1.69 -1.50 14.34
N ASP A 85 1.74 -0.34 13.68
CA ASP A 85 0.53 0.43 13.34
C ASP A 85 -0.43 -0.40 12.48
N LEU A 86 0.09 -1.13 11.48
CA LEU A 86 -0.72 -1.98 10.60
C LEU A 86 -1.28 -3.21 11.32
N LEU A 87 -0.54 -3.76 12.29
CA LEU A 87 -1.03 -4.85 13.13
C LEU A 87 -2.19 -4.40 13.99
N ASP A 88 -2.07 -3.21 14.60
CA ASP A 88 -3.14 -2.60 15.39
C ASP A 88 -4.39 -2.35 14.53
N PHE A 89 -4.22 -1.91 13.27
CA PHE A 89 -5.33 -1.77 12.32
C PHE A 89 -5.93 -3.11 11.86
N ALA A 90 -5.14 -4.18 11.80
CA ALA A 90 -5.62 -5.50 11.40
C ALA A 90 -6.46 -6.18 12.50
N GLY A 91 -6.26 -5.81 13.77
CA GLY A 91 -6.98 -6.37 14.91
C GLY A 91 -6.57 -7.83 15.25
N ASP A 92 -7.40 -8.51 16.06
CA ASP A 92 -7.16 -9.87 16.60
C ASP A 92 -7.20 -10.98 15.53
N ASP A 93 -7.71 -10.70 14.33
CA ASP A 93 -7.70 -11.60 13.15
C ASP A 93 -6.31 -11.63 12.46
N GLY A 94 -5.28 -11.34 13.25
CA GLY A 94 -3.93 -11.00 12.84
C GLY A 94 -3.34 -12.01 11.85
N LEU A 95 -2.85 -11.49 10.73
CA LEU A 95 -1.82 -12.06 9.86
C LEU A 95 -1.78 -13.60 9.84
N VAL A 96 -2.54 -14.20 8.93
CA VAL A 96 -2.23 -15.56 8.48
C VAL A 96 -0.93 -15.48 7.65
N ILE A 97 0.21 -15.59 8.33
CA ILE A 97 1.56 -15.65 7.72
C ILE A 97 1.86 -17.08 7.29
#